data_AF-A0A9X4LMI3-F1
#
_entry.id   AF-A0A9X4LMI3-F1
#
_cell.length_a   1.000
_cell.length_b   1.000
_cell.length_c   1.000
_cell.angle_alpha   90.00
_cell.angle_beta   90.00
_cell.angle_gamma   90.00
#
_symmetry.space_group_name_H-M   'P 1'
#
loop_
_entity.id
_entity.type
_entity.pdbx_description
1 polymer ?
#
loop_
_entity_poly.entity_id
_entity_poly.type
_entity_poly.pdbx_seq_one_letter_code
_entity_poly.pdbx_strand_id
1 'polypeptide(L)'
;MFSNEGASSEAGAIQYLVQVRLDGDASHLTAHAGRALGALLTGERVEGLRIVGQLLAAADTHLVLVAEGYMFATHPTVYTETDVEALYRIFRSENRIVLRCASHITLEVSRRDKALAIDLLSSANIDLAMRSGRDFFMWLAHEETIPFALIRDDQLRRLIDGLRSTPRLDDHWVNAFLKKAMQRAPGTVLELAKARIDASIASDDWSIQPLGSVFRDSDALDLLALPDGVTQLRDLLEWALGRIGDYKFSYRFAEMLQSLCSPYDATCVATIEDWLIAGGTADHFKVVTAIVRDAGAGFVFDNERFIARSLGAARAVGRKVFKDLSSAIFATSVGGLRSGSPGQPFEADLRLKDLAEKRLARITRADPTYDLYADIKGHATQDIERQLADGRRMDEEDADA
;
A
#
# COMPACT_ATOMS: atom_id res chain seq x y z
N MET A 1 -49.94 17.07 -29.18
CA MET A 1 -50.73 17.13 -27.94
C MET A 1 -51.05 15.74 -27.37
N PHE A 2 -50.34 14.69 -27.78
CA PHE A 2 -50.32 13.39 -27.12
C PHE A 2 -48.91 13.22 -26.56
N SER A 3 -48.74 13.29 -25.23
CA SER A 3 -47.60 12.80 -24.43
C SER A 3 -47.59 13.52 -23.06
N ASN A 4 -48.56 13.22 -22.18
CA ASN A 4 -48.43 13.63 -20.76
C ASN A 4 -49.10 12.67 -19.76
N GLU A 5 -50.02 11.80 -20.20
CA GLU A 5 -50.68 10.82 -19.30
C GLU A 5 -49.76 9.64 -18.90
N GLY A 6 -48.75 9.29 -19.72
CA GLY A 6 -47.82 8.21 -19.40
C GLY A 6 -46.80 8.55 -18.29
N ALA A 7 -46.34 9.80 -18.23
CA ALA A 7 -45.35 10.25 -17.26
C ALA A 7 -45.90 10.26 -15.82
N SER A 8 -47.20 10.58 -15.65
CA SER A 8 -47.84 10.59 -14.32
C SER A 8 -48.03 9.19 -13.73
N SER A 9 -48.14 8.15 -14.57
CA SER A 9 -48.28 6.76 -14.16
C SER A 9 -46.94 6.18 -13.67
N GLU A 10 -45.85 6.53 -14.33
CA GLU A 10 -44.49 6.06 -13.99
C GLU A 10 -44.00 6.68 -12.68
N ALA A 11 -44.18 8.00 -12.49
CA ALA A 11 -43.89 8.72 -11.25
C ALA A 11 -44.55 8.07 -10.02
N GLY A 12 -45.84 7.75 -10.15
CA GLY A 12 -46.63 7.11 -9.09
C GLY A 12 -46.14 5.70 -8.74
N ALA A 13 -45.73 4.91 -9.74
CA ALA A 13 -45.16 3.59 -9.51
C ALA A 13 -43.79 3.66 -8.80
N ILE A 14 -42.96 4.64 -9.17
CA ILE A 14 -41.65 4.86 -8.55
C ILE A 14 -41.80 5.32 -7.10
N GLN A 15 -42.72 6.24 -6.82
CA GLN A 15 -43.06 6.66 -5.45
C GLN A 15 -43.58 5.49 -4.60
N TYR A 16 -44.47 4.67 -5.16
CA TYR A 16 -45.01 3.50 -4.48
C TYR A 16 -43.90 2.54 -4.02
N LEU A 17 -42.90 2.28 -4.86
CA LEU A 17 -41.77 1.41 -4.50
C LEU A 17 -40.96 1.94 -3.32
N VAL A 18 -40.76 3.25 -3.23
CA VAL A 18 -40.07 3.88 -2.10
C VAL A 18 -40.93 3.81 -0.83
N GLN A 19 -42.23 4.07 -0.96
CA GLN A 19 -43.16 4.03 0.18
C GLN A 19 -43.34 2.62 0.75
N VAL A 20 -43.47 1.60 -0.09
CA VAL A 20 -43.55 0.19 0.32
C VAL A 20 -42.34 -0.21 1.17
N ARG A 21 -41.15 0.27 0.81
CA ARG A 21 -39.93 0.05 1.61
C ARG A 21 -39.97 0.80 2.94
N LEU A 22 -40.50 2.01 2.96
CA LEU A 22 -40.66 2.80 4.19
C LEU A 22 -41.61 2.14 5.18
N ASP A 23 -42.66 1.49 4.68
CA ASP A 23 -43.67 0.80 5.50
C ASP A 23 -43.17 -0.55 6.05
N GLY A 24 -41.90 -0.90 5.79
CA GLY A 24 -41.26 -2.10 6.33
C GLY A 24 -41.61 -3.39 5.60
N ASP A 25 -42.21 -3.31 4.40
CA ASP A 25 -42.46 -4.48 3.59
C ASP A 25 -41.13 -5.12 3.15
N ALA A 26 -41.07 -6.46 3.19
CA ALA A 26 -39.91 -7.25 2.78
C ALA A 26 -40.07 -7.83 1.37
N SER A 27 -41.04 -7.34 0.59
CA SER A 27 -41.27 -7.79 -0.78
C SER A 27 -40.02 -7.62 -1.67
N HIS A 28 -39.89 -8.46 -2.69
CA HIS A 28 -38.78 -8.41 -3.67
C HIS A 28 -38.64 -7.06 -4.37
N LEU A 29 -39.71 -6.27 -4.40
CA LEU A 29 -39.75 -4.94 -4.98
C LEU A 29 -38.87 -3.93 -4.23
N THR A 30 -38.63 -4.17 -2.94
CA THR A 30 -37.81 -3.27 -2.11
C THR A 30 -36.34 -3.20 -2.51
N ALA A 31 -35.82 -4.23 -3.18
CA ALA A 31 -34.47 -4.23 -3.75
C ALA A 31 -34.29 -3.20 -4.89
N HIS A 32 -35.40 -2.66 -5.43
CA HIS A 32 -35.38 -1.64 -6.48
C HIS A 32 -35.66 -0.22 -5.97
N ALA A 33 -35.95 -0.05 -4.68
CA ALA A 33 -36.32 1.24 -4.11
C ALA A 33 -35.21 2.29 -4.27
N GLY A 34 -33.93 1.90 -4.14
CA GLY A 34 -32.80 2.82 -4.33
C GLY A 34 -32.70 3.33 -5.77
N ARG A 35 -32.87 2.44 -6.75
CA ARG A 35 -32.88 2.80 -8.17
C ARG A 35 -34.10 3.67 -8.52
N ALA A 36 -35.25 3.37 -7.93
CA ALA A 36 -36.46 4.18 -8.05
C ALA A 36 -36.22 5.61 -7.53
N LEU A 37 -35.62 5.76 -6.34
CA LEU A 37 -35.23 7.07 -5.81
C LEU A 37 -34.23 7.79 -6.72
N GLY A 38 -33.25 7.09 -7.28
CA GLY A 38 -32.31 7.67 -8.25
C GLY A 38 -32.98 8.20 -9.53
N ALA A 39 -34.01 7.52 -10.01
CA ALA A 39 -34.83 7.98 -11.13
C ALA A 39 -35.61 9.26 -10.77
N LEU A 40 -36.21 9.34 -9.57
CA LEU A 40 -36.86 10.58 -9.10
C LEU A 40 -35.87 11.73 -8.97
N LEU A 41 -34.68 11.49 -8.40
CA LEU A 41 -33.65 12.52 -8.27
C LEU A 41 -33.19 13.07 -9.62
N THR A 42 -33.29 12.27 -10.68
CA THR A 42 -32.91 12.63 -12.06
C THR A 42 -34.06 13.30 -12.83
N GLY A 43 -35.26 12.73 -12.80
CA GLY A 43 -36.41 13.17 -13.60
C GLY A 43 -37.37 14.14 -12.89
N GLU A 44 -37.57 13.96 -11.58
CA GLU A 44 -38.54 14.69 -10.75
C GLU A 44 -37.88 15.23 -9.48
N ARG A 45 -36.83 16.04 -9.68
CA ARG A 45 -35.86 16.45 -8.66
C ARG A 45 -36.48 17.00 -7.38
N VAL A 46 -37.50 17.85 -7.48
CA VAL A 46 -38.17 18.44 -6.30
C VAL A 46 -38.78 17.35 -5.42
N GLU A 47 -39.43 16.37 -6.04
CA GLU A 47 -40.07 15.26 -5.34
C GLU A 47 -39.04 14.28 -4.79
N GLY A 48 -38.00 13.94 -5.57
CA GLY A 48 -36.88 13.14 -5.09
C GLY A 48 -36.21 13.74 -3.85
N LEU A 49 -35.95 15.05 -3.85
CA LEU A 49 -35.38 15.76 -2.70
C LEU A 49 -36.32 15.82 -1.50
N ARG A 50 -37.64 15.97 -1.73
CA ARG A 50 -38.65 15.90 -0.67
C ARG A 50 -38.60 14.55 0.03
N ILE A 51 -38.51 13.46 -0.73
CA ILE A 51 -38.39 12.09 -0.21
C ILE A 51 -37.06 11.92 0.52
N VAL A 52 -35.93 12.34 -0.05
CA VAL A 52 -34.62 12.31 0.64
C VAL A 52 -34.71 13.02 1.99
N GLY A 53 -35.28 14.23 2.04
CA GLY A 53 -35.45 14.97 3.29
C GLY A 53 -36.28 14.20 4.33
N GLN A 54 -37.35 13.51 3.92
CA GLN A 54 -38.13 12.65 4.82
C GLN A 54 -37.32 11.46 5.32
N LEU A 55 -36.55 10.80 4.45
CA LEU A 55 -35.69 9.67 4.81
C LEU A 55 -34.60 10.08 5.79
N LEU A 56 -33.98 11.24 5.60
CA LEU A 56 -32.95 11.77 6.50
C LEU A 56 -33.52 12.20 7.86
N ALA A 57 -34.79 12.61 7.92
CA ALA A 57 -35.46 12.95 9.17
C ALA A 57 -35.83 11.70 10.00
N ALA A 58 -36.04 10.55 9.35
CA ALA A 58 -36.45 9.29 9.97
C ALA A 58 -35.28 8.46 10.58
N ALA A 59 -34.16 9.11 10.91
CA ALA A 59 -32.90 8.53 11.37
C ALA A 59 -32.12 7.72 10.29
N ASP A 60 -30.92 7.24 10.64
CA ASP A 60 -29.97 6.64 9.69
C ASP A 60 -30.39 5.25 9.15
N THR A 61 -31.53 4.71 9.59
CA THR A 61 -32.08 3.42 9.13
C THR A 61 -32.36 3.39 7.63
N HIS A 62 -32.62 4.54 7.02
CA HIS A 62 -32.91 4.68 5.59
C HIS A 62 -31.72 5.17 4.76
N LEU A 63 -30.55 5.38 5.37
CA LEU A 63 -29.41 5.98 4.68
C LEU A 63 -28.88 5.11 3.53
N VAL A 64 -29.03 3.78 3.61
CA VAL A 64 -28.71 2.87 2.48
C VAL A 64 -29.56 3.19 1.26
N LEU A 65 -30.86 3.41 1.45
CA LEU A 65 -31.77 3.75 0.35
C LEU A 65 -31.40 5.09 -0.29
N VAL A 66 -31.06 6.08 0.53
CA VAL A 66 -30.58 7.39 0.07
C VAL A 66 -29.27 7.23 -0.71
N ALA A 67 -28.31 6.46 -0.19
CA ALA A 67 -27.03 6.21 -0.85
C ALA A 67 -27.18 5.52 -2.21
N GLU A 68 -28.03 4.50 -2.30
CA GLU A 68 -28.37 3.88 -3.59
C GLU A 68 -29.04 4.85 -4.54
N GLY A 69 -29.94 5.71 -4.03
CA GLY A 69 -30.56 6.79 -4.80
C GLY A 69 -29.52 7.71 -5.44
N TYR A 70 -28.57 8.22 -4.65
CA TYR A 70 -27.48 9.05 -5.16
C TYR A 70 -26.53 8.28 -6.09
N MET A 71 -26.29 6.99 -5.83
CA MET A 71 -25.48 6.14 -6.70
C MET A 71 -26.10 5.99 -8.11
N PHE A 72 -27.41 5.89 -8.22
CA PHE A 72 -28.08 5.72 -9.52
C PHE A 72 -28.55 7.03 -10.17
N ALA A 73 -28.53 8.15 -9.45
CA ALA A 73 -28.96 9.44 -9.98
C ALA A 73 -27.92 10.04 -10.93
N THR A 74 -28.39 10.62 -12.04
CA THR A 74 -27.54 11.56 -12.80
C THR A 74 -27.57 12.89 -12.07
N HIS A 75 -26.43 13.32 -11.56
CA HIS A 75 -26.39 14.49 -10.70
C HIS A 75 -26.66 15.82 -11.44
N PRO A 76 -27.33 16.76 -10.75
CA PRO A 76 -27.67 18.08 -11.27
C PRO A 76 -26.43 18.92 -11.56
N THR A 77 -26.63 20.07 -12.21
CA THR A 77 -25.58 21.10 -12.33
C THR A 77 -25.25 21.76 -10.99
N VAL A 78 -26.20 21.83 -10.05
CA VAL A 78 -26.04 22.46 -8.73
C VAL A 78 -26.66 21.58 -7.66
N TYR A 79 -25.89 21.30 -6.62
CA TYR A 79 -26.35 20.60 -5.42
C TYR A 79 -27.08 21.55 -4.47
N THR A 80 -28.23 21.11 -3.96
CA THR A 80 -28.99 21.82 -2.93
C THR A 80 -28.43 21.54 -1.54
N GLU A 81 -28.86 22.29 -0.53
CA GLU A 81 -28.49 22.01 0.88
C GLU A 81 -28.89 20.60 1.31
N THR A 82 -30.07 20.13 0.89
CA THR A 82 -30.53 18.75 1.14
C THR A 82 -29.61 17.72 0.50
N ASP A 83 -29.12 17.98 -0.72
CA ASP A 83 -28.14 17.09 -1.36
C ASP A 83 -26.84 17.03 -0.57
N VAL A 84 -26.30 18.19 -0.21
CA VAL A 84 -25.03 18.28 0.51
C VAL A 84 -25.12 17.58 1.87
N GLU A 85 -26.21 17.77 2.60
CA GLU A 85 -26.47 17.07 3.86
C GLU A 85 -26.56 15.54 3.66
N ALA A 86 -27.30 15.08 2.65
CA ALA A 86 -27.39 13.66 2.32
C ALA A 86 -26.02 13.06 2.02
N LEU A 87 -25.24 13.72 1.16
CA LEU A 87 -23.91 13.28 0.75
C LEU A 87 -22.96 13.21 1.96
N TYR A 88 -22.92 14.23 2.83
CA TYR A 88 -22.08 14.16 4.02
C TYR A 88 -22.47 13.04 4.97
N ARG A 89 -23.78 12.78 5.16
CA ARG A 89 -24.22 11.63 5.98
C ARG A 89 -23.79 10.30 5.38
N ILE A 90 -23.88 10.15 4.05
CA ILE A 90 -23.42 8.94 3.36
C ILE A 90 -21.92 8.73 3.62
N PHE A 91 -21.09 9.75 3.38
CA PHE A 91 -19.63 9.61 3.50
C PHE A 91 -19.17 9.44 4.95
N ARG A 92 -19.88 10.03 5.92
CA ARG A 92 -19.60 9.87 7.36
C ARG A 92 -20.25 8.64 7.98
N SER A 93 -20.91 7.80 7.19
CA SER A 93 -21.64 6.65 7.71
C SER A 93 -20.69 5.60 8.29
N GLU A 94 -21.05 5.06 9.45
CA GLU A 94 -20.43 3.88 10.05
C GLU A 94 -21.01 2.56 9.47
N ASN A 95 -21.85 2.65 8.44
CA ASN A 95 -22.41 1.48 7.75
C ASN A 95 -21.66 1.19 6.45
N ARG A 96 -21.01 0.02 6.39
CA ARG A 96 -20.26 -0.47 5.21
C ARG A 96 -21.09 -0.52 3.93
N ILE A 97 -22.38 -0.84 4.05
CA ILE A 97 -23.28 -0.93 2.90
C ILE A 97 -23.50 0.46 2.30
N VAL A 98 -23.64 1.49 3.15
CA VAL A 98 -23.75 2.90 2.72
C VAL A 98 -22.47 3.35 2.03
N LEU A 99 -21.30 3.10 2.64
CA LEU A 99 -20.01 3.53 2.08
C LEU A 99 -19.64 2.83 0.78
N ARG A 100 -20.19 1.65 0.48
CA ARG A 100 -19.99 0.99 -0.80
C ARG A 100 -20.45 1.85 -1.99
N CYS A 101 -21.46 2.71 -1.78
CA CYS A 101 -21.94 3.64 -2.81
C CYS A 101 -21.01 4.86 -3.00
N ALA A 102 -20.14 5.16 -2.03
CA ALA A 102 -19.37 6.40 -1.98
C ALA A 102 -18.43 6.59 -3.18
N SER A 103 -17.81 5.52 -3.69
CA SER A 103 -16.91 5.63 -4.86
C SER A 103 -17.67 6.07 -6.12
N HIS A 104 -18.85 5.50 -6.40
CA HIS A 104 -19.65 5.91 -7.56
C HIS A 104 -20.20 7.33 -7.39
N ILE A 105 -20.70 7.65 -6.20
CA ILE A 105 -21.18 9.00 -5.88
C ILE A 105 -20.06 10.03 -6.05
N THR A 106 -18.84 9.72 -5.60
CA THR A 106 -17.66 10.58 -5.78
C THR A 106 -17.42 10.90 -7.25
N LEU A 107 -17.48 9.89 -8.12
CA LEU A 107 -17.29 10.09 -9.57
C LEU A 107 -18.32 11.09 -10.10
N GLU A 108 -19.61 10.86 -9.83
CA GLU A 108 -20.67 11.73 -10.33
C GLU A 108 -20.58 13.15 -9.75
N VAL A 109 -20.23 13.29 -8.48
CA VAL A 109 -19.99 14.60 -7.85
C VAL A 109 -18.80 15.31 -8.47
N SER A 110 -17.67 14.61 -8.68
CA SER A 110 -16.44 15.19 -9.22
C SER A 110 -16.60 15.74 -10.65
N ARG A 111 -17.53 15.18 -11.44
CA ARG A 111 -17.86 15.69 -12.78
C ARG A 111 -18.46 17.09 -12.77
N ARG A 112 -19.08 17.49 -11.65
CA ARG A 112 -19.80 18.76 -11.49
C ARG A 112 -19.10 19.71 -10.53
N ASP A 113 -18.70 19.20 -9.37
CA ASP A 113 -18.08 19.92 -8.28
C ASP A 113 -16.94 19.09 -7.67
N LYS A 114 -15.73 19.33 -8.17
CA LYS A 114 -14.52 18.66 -7.68
C LYS A 114 -14.20 19.03 -6.23
N ALA A 115 -14.51 20.26 -5.80
CA ALA A 115 -14.19 20.72 -4.46
C ALA A 115 -15.07 19.98 -3.43
N LEU A 116 -16.36 19.87 -3.72
CA LEU A 116 -17.30 19.08 -2.91
C LEU A 116 -16.90 17.60 -2.87
N ALA A 117 -16.50 17.01 -4.00
CA ALA A 117 -16.04 15.62 -4.03
C ALA A 117 -14.84 15.38 -3.09
N ILE A 118 -13.86 16.30 -3.09
CA ILE A 118 -12.70 16.23 -2.18
C ILE A 118 -13.14 16.41 -0.72
N ASP A 119 -14.00 17.39 -0.43
CA ASP A 119 -14.50 17.60 0.93
C ASP A 119 -15.23 16.34 1.46
N LEU A 120 -16.10 15.73 0.65
CA LEU A 120 -16.79 14.48 0.97
C LEU A 120 -15.81 13.33 1.25
N LEU A 121 -14.88 13.06 0.32
CA LEU A 121 -13.85 12.01 0.50
C LEU A 121 -13.02 12.23 1.77
N SER A 122 -12.60 13.47 2.03
CA SER A 122 -11.79 13.81 3.21
C SER A 122 -12.55 13.77 4.54
N SER A 123 -13.88 13.70 4.48
CA SER A 123 -14.76 13.58 5.65
C SER A 123 -15.18 12.14 5.94
N ALA A 124 -14.82 11.20 5.06
CA ALA A 124 -15.28 9.83 5.17
C ALA A 124 -14.58 9.04 6.28
N ASN A 125 -15.23 7.99 6.76
CA ASN A 125 -14.53 6.95 7.53
C ASN A 125 -13.70 6.10 6.56
N ILE A 126 -12.42 6.46 6.39
CA ILE A 126 -11.53 5.88 5.37
C ILE A 126 -11.26 4.40 5.61
N ASP A 127 -11.04 3.97 6.85
CA ASP A 127 -10.84 2.55 7.17
C ASP A 127 -12.06 1.72 6.75
N LEU A 128 -13.25 2.21 7.09
CA LEU A 128 -14.48 1.51 6.73
C LEU A 128 -14.75 1.55 5.23
N ALA A 129 -14.48 2.68 4.56
CA ALA A 129 -14.63 2.83 3.12
C ALA A 129 -13.71 1.86 2.36
N MET A 130 -12.43 1.78 2.76
CA MET A 130 -11.45 0.85 2.20
C MET A 130 -11.85 -0.61 2.38
N ARG A 131 -12.46 -0.97 3.51
CA ARG A 131 -13.01 -2.32 3.74
C ARG A 131 -14.28 -2.58 2.93
N SER A 132 -14.96 -1.56 2.46
CA SER A 132 -16.25 -1.66 1.77
C SER A 132 -16.11 -1.71 0.25
N GLY A 133 -15.00 -1.21 -0.29
CA GLY A 133 -14.64 -1.31 -1.71
C GLY A 133 -13.20 -0.85 -1.96
N ARG A 134 -12.57 -1.36 -3.01
CA ARG A 134 -11.16 -1.07 -3.35
C ARG A 134 -10.97 0.24 -4.11
N ASP A 135 -12.05 0.86 -4.57
CA ASP A 135 -12.00 1.97 -5.52
C ASP A 135 -12.11 3.35 -4.87
N PHE A 136 -11.91 3.46 -3.55
CA PHE A 136 -12.07 4.74 -2.84
C PHE A 136 -11.00 5.76 -3.22
N PHE A 137 -9.73 5.34 -3.29
CA PHE A 137 -8.62 6.22 -3.68
C PHE A 137 -8.43 6.34 -5.21
N MET A 138 -9.12 5.52 -6.01
CA MET A 138 -8.99 5.53 -7.46
C MET A 138 -9.18 6.95 -8.04
N TRP A 139 -10.21 7.67 -7.56
CA TRP A 139 -10.50 9.01 -8.07
C TRP A 139 -9.50 10.08 -7.64
N LEU A 140 -8.82 9.90 -6.52
CA LEU A 140 -7.73 10.79 -6.05
C LEU A 140 -6.42 10.51 -6.78
N ALA A 141 -6.24 9.30 -7.31
CA ALA A 141 -5.09 8.92 -8.10
C ALA A 141 -5.13 9.47 -9.55
N HIS A 142 -6.32 9.78 -10.09
CA HIS A 142 -6.48 10.29 -11.46
C HIS A 142 -6.60 11.82 -11.55
N GLU A 143 -5.67 12.49 -12.25
CA GLU A 143 -5.68 13.96 -12.41
C GLU A 143 -6.91 14.49 -13.16
N GLU A 144 -7.50 13.71 -14.06
CA GLU A 144 -8.67 14.14 -14.84
C GLU A 144 -9.95 14.19 -14.01
N THR A 145 -10.08 13.28 -13.04
CA THR A 145 -11.26 13.18 -12.17
C THR A 145 -11.15 14.18 -11.03
N ILE A 146 -10.09 14.07 -10.22
CA ILE A 146 -9.81 14.98 -9.12
C ILE A 146 -8.33 15.39 -9.21
N PRO A 147 -8.03 16.60 -9.74
CA PRO A 147 -6.66 17.10 -9.77
C PRO A 147 -6.09 17.18 -8.36
N PHE A 148 -4.92 16.58 -8.15
CA PHE A 148 -4.33 16.46 -6.81
C PHE A 148 -4.01 17.83 -6.19
N ALA A 149 -3.74 18.82 -7.03
CA ALA A 149 -3.50 20.21 -6.63
C ALA A 149 -4.70 20.88 -5.94
N LEU A 150 -5.93 20.40 -6.15
CA LEU A 150 -7.13 20.96 -5.52
C LEU A 150 -7.32 20.48 -4.07
N ILE A 151 -6.64 19.41 -3.66
CA ILE A 151 -6.71 18.90 -2.29
C ILE A 151 -5.98 19.89 -1.39
N ARG A 152 -6.63 20.43 -0.35
CA ARG A 152 -5.98 21.30 0.64
C ARG A 152 -5.13 20.49 1.61
N ASP A 153 -4.18 21.13 2.26
CA ASP A 153 -3.28 20.45 3.19
C ASP A 153 -4.01 19.83 4.39
N ASP A 154 -5.09 20.45 4.88
CA ASP A 154 -5.92 19.88 5.96
C ASP A 154 -6.66 18.61 5.50
N GLN A 155 -7.17 18.62 4.26
CA GLN A 155 -7.83 17.46 3.65
C GLN A 155 -6.84 16.33 3.37
N LEU A 156 -5.66 16.65 2.83
CA LEU A 156 -4.60 15.68 2.57
C LEU A 156 -4.16 14.98 3.86
N ARG A 157 -3.98 15.75 4.95
CA ARG A 157 -3.68 15.17 6.28
C ARG A 157 -4.77 14.23 6.74
N ARG A 158 -6.06 14.63 6.68
CA ARG A 158 -7.18 13.74 7.04
C ARG A 158 -7.21 12.46 6.20
N LEU A 159 -6.96 12.56 4.90
CA LEU A 159 -6.91 11.42 3.99
C LEU A 159 -5.80 10.43 4.36
N ILE A 160 -4.60 10.94 4.65
CA ILE A 160 -3.44 10.14 5.07
C ILE A 160 -3.66 9.55 6.48
N ASP A 161 -4.17 10.34 7.42
CA ASP A 161 -4.42 9.89 8.79
C ASP A 161 -5.49 8.79 8.86
N GLY A 162 -6.50 8.83 7.99
CA GLY A 162 -7.49 7.77 7.91
C GLY A 162 -6.92 6.43 7.43
N LEU A 163 -5.73 6.41 6.84
CA LEU A 163 -5.02 5.17 6.48
C LEU A 163 -4.31 4.52 7.67
N ARG A 164 -4.25 5.15 8.86
CA ARG A 164 -3.50 4.61 10.02
C ARG A 164 -4.03 3.24 10.49
N SER A 165 -5.33 3.03 10.47
CA SER A 165 -5.97 1.79 10.95
C SER A 165 -6.26 0.76 9.86
N THR A 166 -6.04 1.10 8.58
CA THR A 166 -6.27 0.18 7.46
C THR A 166 -5.21 -0.92 7.49
N PRO A 167 -5.55 -2.22 7.56
CA PRO A 167 -4.53 -3.27 7.72
C PRO A 167 -3.49 -3.26 6.58
N ARG A 168 -3.95 -3.23 5.33
CA ARG A 168 -3.09 -3.29 4.14
C ARG A 168 -3.23 -2.05 3.27
N LEU A 169 -2.12 -1.62 2.68
CA LEU A 169 -2.03 -0.49 1.75
C LEU A 169 -1.46 -0.91 0.39
N ASP A 170 -1.58 -2.19 0.04
CA ASP A 170 -1.08 -2.78 -1.21
C ASP A 170 -2.02 -2.58 -2.42
N ASP A 171 -3.10 -1.82 -2.22
CA ASP A 171 -3.97 -1.42 -3.31
C ASP A 171 -3.25 -0.42 -4.24
N HIS A 172 -3.37 -0.67 -5.55
CA HIS A 172 -2.71 0.14 -6.57
C HIS A 172 -3.06 1.63 -6.47
N TRP A 173 -4.32 1.96 -6.17
CA TRP A 173 -4.79 3.34 -6.08
C TRP A 173 -4.32 4.04 -4.81
N VAL A 174 -4.27 3.31 -3.69
CA VAL A 174 -3.66 3.81 -2.46
C VAL A 174 -2.20 4.13 -2.69
N ASN A 175 -1.44 3.25 -3.35
CA ASN A 175 -0.04 3.49 -3.63
C ASN A 175 0.17 4.71 -4.57
N ALA A 176 -0.62 4.81 -5.64
CA ALA A 176 -0.59 5.95 -6.54
C ALA A 176 -0.91 7.28 -5.81
N PHE A 177 -1.89 7.27 -4.90
CA PHE A 177 -2.19 8.41 -4.03
C PHE A 177 -1.01 8.75 -3.10
N LEU A 178 -0.43 7.76 -2.42
CA LEU A 178 0.70 7.95 -1.50
C LEU A 178 1.94 8.47 -2.23
N LYS A 179 2.17 8.09 -3.49
CA LYS A 179 3.26 8.60 -4.31
C LYS A 179 3.12 10.10 -4.59
N LYS A 180 1.91 10.57 -4.91
CA LYS A 180 1.62 12.01 -5.02
C LYS A 180 1.73 12.73 -3.67
N ALA A 181 1.24 12.10 -2.61
CA ALA A 181 1.33 12.63 -1.26
C ALA A 181 2.78 12.77 -0.80
N MET A 182 3.66 11.82 -1.15
CA MET A 182 5.08 11.85 -0.86
C MET A 182 5.76 13.08 -1.50
N GLN A 183 5.39 13.42 -2.74
CA GLN A 183 5.92 14.61 -3.43
C GLN A 183 5.50 15.93 -2.80
N ARG A 184 4.32 16.00 -2.20
CA ARG A 184 3.76 17.25 -1.66
C ARG A 184 3.95 17.42 -0.15
N ALA A 185 3.81 16.34 0.61
CA ALA A 185 3.81 16.34 2.07
C ALA A 185 4.57 15.11 2.60
N PRO A 186 5.88 14.96 2.28
CA PRO A 186 6.65 13.77 2.62
C PRO A 186 6.65 13.48 4.12
N GLY A 187 6.80 14.51 4.96
CA GLY A 187 6.74 14.36 6.41
C GLY A 187 5.46 13.68 6.90
N THR A 188 4.30 14.01 6.34
CA THR A 188 3.03 13.39 6.73
C THR A 188 2.99 11.90 6.35
N VAL A 189 3.53 11.53 5.19
CA VAL A 189 3.60 10.12 4.75
C VAL A 189 4.59 9.32 5.60
N LEU A 190 5.72 9.91 5.96
CA LEU A 190 6.70 9.28 6.84
C LEU A 190 6.14 9.08 8.26
N GLU A 191 5.42 10.07 8.80
CA GLU A 191 4.76 9.94 10.11
C GLU A 191 3.62 8.91 10.09
N LEU A 192 2.91 8.75 8.96
CA LEU A 192 1.99 7.63 8.76
C LEU A 192 2.73 6.29 8.88
N ALA A 193 3.82 6.11 8.14
CA ALA A 193 4.58 4.87 8.13
C ALA A 193 5.10 4.51 9.54
N LYS A 194 5.72 5.46 10.24
CA LYS A 194 6.19 5.29 11.63
C LYS A 194 5.06 4.87 12.56
N ALA A 195 3.93 5.58 12.52
CA ALA A 195 2.80 5.28 13.39
C ALA A 195 2.18 3.91 13.11
N ARG A 196 2.21 3.45 11.87
CA ARG A 196 1.73 2.11 11.50
C ARG A 196 2.66 1.01 12.00
N ILE A 197 3.99 1.23 11.99
CA ILE A 197 4.94 0.32 12.65
C ILE A 197 4.65 0.23 14.14
N ASP A 198 4.48 1.38 14.80
CA ASP A 198 4.17 1.44 16.24
C ASP A 198 2.86 0.71 16.56
N ALA A 199 1.83 0.92 15.75
CA ALA A 199 0.55 0.23 15.89
C ALA A 199 0.67 -1.28 15.71
N SER A 200 1.35 -1.74 14.65
CA SER A 200 1.57 -3.18 14.37
C SER A 200 2.25 -3.89 15.55
N ILE A 201 3.25 -3.23 16.17
CA ILE A 201 3.97 -3.78 17.32
C ILE A 201 3.08 -3.78 18.57
N ALA A 202 2.39 -2.66 18.84
CA ALA A 202 1.55 -2.52 20.02
C ALA A 202 0.36 -3.49 20.04
N SER A 203 -0.23 -3.79 18.87
CA SER A 203 -1.35 -4.72 18.75
C SER A 203 -0.93 -6.18 18.48
N ASP A 204 0.36 -6.45 18.27
CA ASP A 204 0.86 -7.73 17.74
C ASP A 204 0.13 -8.17 16.45
N ASP A 205 -0.15 -7.22 15.56
CA ASP A 205 -0.86 -7.49 14.31
C ASP A 205 0.10 -7.41 13.11
N TRP A 206 0.48 -8.58 12.62
CA TRP A 206 1.32 -8.74 11.42
C TRP A 206 0.60 -8.42 10.10
N SER A 207 -0.70 -8.14 10.13
CA SER A 207 -1.41 -7.66 8.94
C SER A 207 -1.18 -6.16 8.69
N ILE A 208 -0.83 -5.38 9.71
CA ILE A 208 -0.57 -3.94 9.60
C ILE A 208 0.83 -3.71 9.02
N GLN A 209 0.90 -3.45 7.72
CA GLN A 209 2.16 -3.09 7.03
C GLN A 209 2.44 -1.59 7.17
N PRO A 210 3.71 -1.14 7.25
CA PRO A 210 4.04 0.29 7.34
C PRO A 210 3.48 1.09 6.17
N LEU A 211 3.67 0.57 4.96
CA LEU A 211 3.23 1.09 3.67
C LEU A 211 2.81 -0.08 2.77
N GLY A 212 2.46 0.20 1.51
CA GLY A 212 2.15 -0.84 0.53
C GLY A 212 3.35 -1.73 0.21
N SER A 213 3.07 -2.99 -0.13
CA SER A 213 4.11 -3.93 -0.57
C SER A 213 4.66 -3.51 -1.94
N VAL A 214 5.99 -3.57 -2.11
CA VAL A 214 6.66 -3.32 -3.39
C VAL A 214 6.74 -4.63 -4.15
N PHE A 215 5.94 -4.79 -5.20
CA PHE A 215 6.02 -5.96 -6.09
C PHE A 215 6.87 -5.67 -7.33
N ARG A 216 6.90 -4.40 -7.76
CA ARG A 216 7.70 -3.89 -8.86
C ARG A 216 8.46 -2.66 -8.39
N ASP A 217 9.62 -2.40 -8.97
CA ASP A 217 10.42 -1.20 -8.70
C ASP A 217 9.62 0.10 -8.86
N SER A 218 8.66 0.15 -9.79
CA SER A 218 7.77 1.30 -10.00
C SER A 218 6.85 1.61 -8.82
N ASP A 219 6.66 0.66 -7.91
CA ASP A 219 5.73 0.74 -6.79
C ASP A 219 6.32 1.51 -5.59
N ALA A 220 7.62 1.81 -5.60
CA ALA A 220 8.22 2.62 -4.55
C ALA A 220 7.74 4.08 -4.59
N LEU A 221 7.78 4.73 -3.43
CA LEU A 221 7.37 6.13 -3.25
C LEU A 221 8.43 7.16 -3.67
N ASP A 222 9.60 6.70 -4.14
CA ASP A 222 10.69 7.52 -4.67
C ASP A 222 11.18 8.62 -3.71
N LEU A 223 11.36 8.30 -2.41
CA LEU A 223 11.77 9.26 -1.38
C LEU A 223 13.00 10.09 -1.79
N LEU A 224 13.97 9.44 -2.44
CA LEU A 224 15.25 10.05 -2.83
C LEU A 224 15.16 10.95 -4.07
N ALA A 225 14.05 10.91 -4.80
CA ALA A 225 13.79 11.86 -5.88
C ALA A 225 13.35 13.24 -5.35
N LEU A 226 13.03 13.34 -4.05
CA LEU A 226 12.64 14.60 -3.42
C LEU A 226 13.87 15.47 -3.10
N PRO A 227 13.74 16.81 -3.13
CA PRO A 227 14.83 17.73 -2.78
C PRO A 227 15.46 17.45 -1.41
N ASP A 228 14.64 17.12 -0.41
CA ASP A 228 15.07 16.81 0.96
C ASP A 228 15.12 15.30 1.27
N GLY A 229 15.03 14.45 0.24
CA GLY A 229 14.90 13.00 0.40
C GLY A 229 16.05 12.35 1.16
N VAL A 230 17.29 12.80 0.92
CA VAL A 230 18.49 12.32 1.62
C VAL A 230 18.44 12.66 3.11
N THR A 231 18.02 13.89 3.45
CA THR A 231 17.86 14.33 4.84
C THR A 231 16.80 13.49 5.54
N GLN A 232 15.65 13.29 4.88
CA GLN A 232 14.56 12.48 5.41
C GLN A 232 14.96 11.02 5.61
N LEU A 233 15.72 10.43 4.69
CA LEU A 233 16.26 9.09 4.86
C LEU A 233 17.16 9.01 6.10
N ARG A 234 18.04 9.98 6.31
CA ARG A 234 18.89 10.04 7.51
C ARG A 234 18.08 10.16 8.80
N ASP A 235 17.04 10.99 8.81
CA ASP A 235 16.15 11.13 9.97
C ASP A 235 15.41 9.81 10.29
N LEU A 236 15.06 9.01 9.28
CA LEU A 236 14.48 7.67 9.47
C LEU A 236 15.49 6.67 10.03
N LEU A 237 16.74 6.71 9.55
CA LEU A 237 17.82 5.87 10.08
C LEU A 237 18.12 6.20 11.54
N GLU A 238 18.17 7.50 11.87
CA GLU A 238 18.33 7.98 13.24
C GLU A 238 17.17 7.55 14.14
N TRP A 239 15.93 7.69 13.65
CA TRP A 239 14.74 7.25 14.38
C TRP A 239 14.74 5.75 14.71
N ALA A 240 15.41 4.92 13.92
CA ALA A 240 15.53 3.48 14.17
C ALA A 240 16.59 3.13 15.24
N LEU A 241 17.51 4.04 15.58
CA LEU A 241 18.54 3.79 16.58
C LEU A 241 17.92 3.47 17.95
N GLY A 242 18.50 2.49 18.65
CA GLY A 242 18.00 2.01 19.95
C GLY A 242 16.70 1.19 19.88
N ARG A 243 16.02 1.16 18.73
CA ARG A 243 14.77 0.41 18.52
C ARG A 243 15.00 -0.92 17.82
N ILE A 244 16.06 -1.02 17.00
CA ILE A 244 16.47 -2.28 16.39
C ILE A 244 17.00 -3.25 17.47
N GLY A 245 16.38 -4.42 17.53
CA GLY A 245 16.58 -5.43 18.58
C GLY A 245 15.30 -6.21 18.86
N ASP A 246 14.16 -5.54 18.70
CA ASP A 246 12.87 -6.20 18.50
C ASP A 246 12.80 -6.72 17.05
N TYR A 247 12.54 -8.02 16.88
CA TYR A 247 12.48 -8.64 15.56
C TYR A 247 11.38 -8.03 14.68
N LYS A 248 10.20 -7.74 15.25
CA LYS A 248 9.07 -7.16 14.51
C LYS A 248 9.39 -5.75 14.06
N PHE A 249 9.93 -4.91 14.95
CA PHE A 249 10.34 -3.56 14.57
C PHE A 249 11.39 -3.60 13.47
N SER A 250 12.40 -4.47 13.60
CA SER A 250 13.48 -4.59 12.62
C SER A 250 12.95 -4.98 11.23
N TYR A 251 12.04 -5.95 11.18
CA TYR A 251 11.40 -6.39 9.95
C TYR A 251 10.53 -5.29 9.33
N ARG A 252 9.66 -4.65 10.11
CA ARG A 252 8.79 -3.57 9.63
C ARG A 252 9.55 -2.34 9.17
N PHE A 253 10.65 -2.03 9.84
CA PHE A 253 11.53 -0.94 9.43
C PHE A 253 12.17 -1.23 8.07
N ALA A 254 12.66 -2.45 7.85
CA ALA A 254 13.22 -2.85 6.57
C ALA A 254 12.17 -2.81 5.44
N GLU A 255 10.95 -3.32 5.67
CA GLU A 255 9.82 -3.20 4.73
C GLU A 255 9.51 -1.74 4.40
N MET A 256 9.47 -0.84 5.40
CA MET A 256 9.24 0.59 5.17
C MET A 256 10.31 1.20 4.27
N LEU A 257 11.59 0.90 4.51
CA LEU A 257 12.70 1.39 3.70
C LEU A 257 12.62 0.86 2.26
N GLN A 258 12.22 -0.39 2.08
CA GLN A 258 11.95 -0.95 0.76
C GLN A 258 10.83 -0.17 0.05
N SER A 259 9.69 0.09 0.70
CA SER A 259 8.59 0.89 0.11
C SER A 259 8.98 2.32 -0.26
N LEU A 260 9.96 2.90 0.43
CA LEU A 260 10.40 4.27 0.20
C LEU A 260 11.51 4.39 -0.85
N CYS A 261 12.40 3.40 -0.91
CA CYS A 261 13.68 3.52 -1.60
C CYS A 261 14.03 2.34 -2.53
N SER A 262 13.11 1.39 -2.78
CA SER A 262 13.36 0.28 -3.70
C SER A 262 13.29 0.73 -5.18
N PRO A 263 14.16 0.20 -6.06
CA PRO A 263 15.36 -0.55 -5.73
C PRO A 263 16.39 0.37 -5.06
N TYR A 264 17.22 -0.18 -4.17
CA TYR A 264 18.26 0.59 -3.49
C TYR A 264 19.32 1.08 -4.48
N ASP A 265 19.10 2.28 -5.01
CA ASP A 265 19.98 2.92 -5.98
C ASP A 265 21.29 3.42 -5.34
N ALA A 266 22.19 3.93 -6.17
CA ALA A 266 23.49 4.43 -5.71
C ALA A 266 23.36 5.57 -4.69
N THR A 267 22.32 6.40 -4.79
CA THR A 267 22.06 7.51 -3.86
C THR A 267 21.63 6.99 -2.49
N CYS A 268 20.74 5.99 -2.46
CA CYS A 268 20.29 5.31 -1.26
C CYS A 268 21.47 4.67 -0.54
N VAL A 269 22.24 3.87 -1.27
CA VAL A 269 23.37 3.12 -0.71
C VAL A 269 24.46 4.07 -0.21
N ALA A 270 24.79 5.12 -0.96
CA ALA A 270 25.75 6.13 -0.50
C ALA A 270 25.26 6.86 0.75
N THR A 271 23.97 7.19 0.83
CA THR A 271 23.39 7.85 2.01
C THR A 271 23.47 6.97 3.26
N ILE A 272 23.12 5.68 3.13
CA ILE A 272 23.24 4.69 4.21
C ILE A 272 24.71 4.49 4.60
N GLU A 273 25.61 4.41 3.62
CA GLU A 273 27.05 4.26 3.85
C GLU A 273 27.63 5.44 4.62
N ASP A 274 27.36 6.67 4.17
CA ASP A 274 27.86 7.89 4.82
C ASP A 274 27.33 8.01 6.25
N TRP A 275 26.04 7.70 6.46
CA TRP A 275 25.43 7.68 7.79
C TRP A 275 26.08 6.61 8.70
N LEU A 276 26.26 5.39 8.19
CA LEU A 276 26.90 4.29 8.91
C LEU A 276 28.33 4.65 9.31
N ILE A 277 29.12 5.25 8.40
CA ILE A 277 30.52 5.58 8.65
C ILE A 277 30.67 6.75 9.61
N ALA A 278 29.79 7.76 9.51
CA ALA A 278 29.81 8.90 10.42
C ALA A 278 29.50 8.50 11.87
N GLY A 279 28.54 7.59 12.07
CA GLY A 279 28.16 7.11 13.40
C GLY A 279 29.03 5.98 13.93
N GLY A 280 29.28 4.95 13.12
CA GLY A 280 30.25 3.89 13.37
C GLY A 280 30.01 3.03 14.63
N THR A 281 28.84 3.10 15.26
CA THR A 281 28.56 2.34 16.49
C THR A 281 27.89 0.99 16.21
N ALA A 282 27.90 0.09 17.20
CA ALA A 282 27.20 -1.20 17.10
C ALA A 282 25.70 -1.04 16.76
N ASP A 283 25.04 0.03 17.22
CA ASP A 283 23.63 0.27 16.92
C ASP A 283 23.40 0.74 15.48
N HIS A 284 24.32 1.52 14.90
CA HIS A 284 24.26 1.85 13.47
C HIS A 284 24.33 0.59 12.61
N PHE A 285 25.23 -0.34 12.97
CA PHE A 285 25.33 -1.63 12.29
C PHE A 285 24.09 -2.50 12.46
N LYS A 286 23.38 -2.45 13.59
CA LYS A 286 22.10 -3.16 13.73
C LYS A 286 21.06 -2.65 12.72
N VAL A 287 20.94 -1.33 12.57
CA VAL A 287 20.04 -0.71 11.57
C VAL A 287 20.39 -1.18 10.16
N VAL A 288 21.67 -1.07 9.76
CA VAL A 288 22.10 -1.51 8.43
C VAL A 288 21.92 -3.02 8.23
N THR A 289 22.16 -3.83 9.27
CA THR A 289 21.94 -5.28 9.22
C THR A 289 20.47 -5.61 8.94
N ALA A 290 19.52 -4.87 9.53
CA ALA A 290 18.09 -5.04 9.27
C ALA A 290 17.73 -4.69 7.82
N ILE A 291 18.23 -3.55 7.31
CA ILE A 291 17.96 -3.11 5.93
C ILE A 291 18.53 -4.10 4.91
N VAL A 292 19.79 -4.50 5.09
CA VAL A 292 20.50 -5.40 4.15
C VAL A 292 19.86 -6.77 4.09
N ARG A 293 19.33 -7.27 5.19
CA ARG A 293 18.67 -8.59 5.23
C ARG A 293 17.53 -8.71 4.20
N ASP A 294 16.81 -7.62 3.96
CA ASP A 294 15.63 -7.58 3.08
C ASP A 294 15.92 -6.87 1.74
N ALA A 295 17.19 -6.59 1.42
CA ALA A 295 17.59 -5.85 0.21
C ALA A 295 17.45 -6.63 -1.10
N GLY A 296 17.20 -7.95 -1.03
CA GLY A 296 17.08 -8.83 -2.17
C GLY A 296 18.42 -9.42 -2.64
N ALA A 297 18.34 -10.55 -3.34
CA ALA A 297 19.50 -11.37 -3.68
C ALA A 297 20.56 -10.67 -4.56
N GLY A 298 20.15 -9.73 -5.41
CA GLY A 298 21.06 -8.96 -6.27
C GLY A 298 21.92 -7.94 -5.53
N PHE A 299 21.42 -7.43 -4.40
CA PHE A 299 21.97 -6.26 -3.71
C PHE A 299 23.47 -6.35 -3.43
N VAL A 300 23.94 -7.53 -3.02
CA VAL A 300 25.34 -7.77 -2.61
C VAL A 300 26.31 -7.66 -3.78
N PHE A 301 25.88 -8.05 -4.97
CA PHE A 301 26.68 -8.00 -6.19
C PHE A 301 26.54 -6.65 -6.90
N ASP A 302 25.40 -5.98 -6.74
CA ASP A 302 25.20 -4.64 -7.29
C ASP A 302 25.96 -3.57 -6.47
N ASN A 303 26.25 -3.85 -5.19
CA ASN A 303 26.82 -2.89 -4.23
C ASN A 303 28.12 -3.37 -3.56
N GLU A 304 29.00 -4.08 -4.29
CA GLU A 304 30.21 -4.72 -3.74
C GLU A 304 31.10 -3.77 -2.91
N ARG A 305 31.25 -2.51 -3.33
CA ARG A 305 32.06 -1.50 -2.63
C ARG A 305 31.48 -1.18 -1.25
N PHE A 306 30.17 -0.99 -1.18
CA PHE A 306 29.46 -0.73 0.07
C PHE A 306 29.61 -1.93 1.03
N ILE A 307 29.46 -3.15 0.51
CA ILE A 307 29.62 -4.38 1.31
C ILE A 307 31.02 -4.49 1.89
N ALA A 308 32.06 -4.29 1.08
CA ALA A 308 33.45 -4.37 1.54
C ALA A 308 33.77 -3.31 2.61
N ARG A 309 33.34 -2.06 2.41
CA ARG A 309 33.55 -0.98 3.38
C ARG A 309 32.77 -1.20 4.67
N SER A 310 31.52 -1.64 4.57
CA SER A 310 30.67 -1.93 5.74
C SER A 310 31.22 -3.09 6.57
N LEU A 311 31.66 -4.19 5.95
CA LEU A 311 32.28 -5.30 6.67
C LEU A 311 33.64 -4.92 7.28
N GLY A 312 34.45 -4.13 6.57
CA GLY A 312 35.69 -3.57 7.12
C GLY A 312 35.46 -2.73 8.37
N ALA A 313 34.48 -1.82 8.32
CA ALA A 313 34.08 -1.00 9.46
C ALA A 313 33.47 -1.83 10.60
N ALA A 314 32.60 -2.81 10.29
CA ALA A 314 32.01 -3.72 11.28
C ALA A 314 33.08 -4.50 12.06
N ARG A 315 34.14 -4.94 11.36
CA ARG A 315 35.28 -5.62 11.97
C ARG A 315 36.03 -4.74 12.97
N ALA A 316 36.13 -3.44 12.69
CA ALA A 316 36.74 -2.47 13.61
C ALA A 316 35.90 -2.25 14.87
N VAL A 317 34.56 -2.34 14.77
CA VAL A 317 33.65 -2.24 15.93
C VAL A 317 33.68 -3.51 16.79
N GLY A 318 33.69 -4.69 16.17
CA GLY A 318 33.87 -5.94 16.89
C GLY A 318 33.38 -7.19 16.18
N ARG A 319 33.84 -8.35 16.66
CA ARG A 319 33.56 -9.66 16.03
C ARG A 319 32.07 -9.99 15.92
N LYS A 320 31.27 -9.65 16.93
CA LYS A 320 29.82 -9.90 16.91
C LYS A 320 29.15 -9.09 15.81
N VAL A 321 29.46 -7.79 15.73
CA VAL A 321 28.89 -6.87 14.72
C VAL A 321 29.25 -7.31 13.31
N PHE A 322 30.51 -7.67 13.08
CA PHE A 322 30.96 -8.27 11.81
C PHE A 322 30.17 -9.52 11.44
N LYS A 323 30.03 -10.46 12.39
CA LYS A 323 29.31 -11.73 12.16
C LYS A 323 27.83 -11.50 11.83
N ASP A 324 27.17 -10.63 12.58
CA ASP A 324 25.74 -10.34 12.41
C ASP A 324 25.49 -9.71 11.02
N LEU A 325 26.29 -8.71 10.64
CA LEU A 325 26.20 -8.09 9.31
C LEU A 325 26.50 -9.09 8.20
N SER A 326 27.60 -9.86 8.32
CA SER A 326 27.98 -10.88 7.32
C SER A 326 26.89 -11.94 7.16
N SER A 327 26.23 -12.33 8.25
CA SER A 327 25.14 -13.31 8.24
C SER A 327 23.88 -12.76 7.56
N ALA A 328 23.55 -11.48 7.76
CA ALA A 328 22.45 -10.84 7.05
C ALA A 328 22.73 -10.69 5.56
N ILE A 329 23.96 -10.32 5.18
CA ILE A 329 24.39 -10.25 3.78
C ILE A 329 24.32 -11.64 3.13
N PHE A 330 24.81 -12.67 3.80
CA PHE A 330 24.69 -14.04 3.31
C PHE A 330 23.22 -14.44 3.12
N ALA A 331 22.38 -14.21 4.14
CA ALA A 331 20.96 -14.58 4.11
C ALA A 331 20.20 -13.90 2.96
N THR A 332 20.49 -12.63 2.67
CA THR A 332 19.85 -11.93 1.55
C THR A 332 20.33 -12.46 0.20
N SER A 333 21.64 -12.75 0.05
CA SER A 333 22.21 -13.31 -1.20
C SER A 333 21.65 -14.69 -1.57
N VAL A 334 21.38 -15.53 -0.58
CA VAL A 334 20.89 -16.91 -0.79
C VAL A 334 19.37 -17.02 -0.71
N GLY A 335 18.69 -15.90 -0.44
CA GLY A 335 17.25 -15.80 -0.37
C GLY A 335 16.59 -15.66 -1.75
N GLY A 336 15.26 -15.63 -1.76
CA GLY A 336 14.45 -15.42 -2.96
C GLY A 336 13.75 -16.69 -3.47
N LEU A 337 12.79 -16.48 -4.37
CA LEU A 337 12.04 -17.57 -5.00
C LEU A 337 12.93 -18.28 -6.02
N ARG A 338 13.04 -19.60 -5.88
CA ARG A 338 13.69 -20.47 -6.85
C ARG A 338 12.61 -21.22 -7.62
N SER A 339 12.72 -21.24 -8.94
CA SER A 339 11.81 -21.96 -9.83
C SER A 339 12.62 -22.66 -10.91
N GLY A 340 12.24 -23.88 -11.26
CA GLY A 340 12.86 -24.65 -12.32
C GLY A 340 12.26 -26.05 -12.44
N SER A 341 12.78 -26.80 -13.41
CA SER A 341 12.36 -28.18 -13.65
C SER A 341 12.95 -29.13 -12.61
N PRO A 342 12.19 -30.13 -12.13
CA PRO A 342 12.73 -31.19 -11.28
C PRO A 342 14.00 -31.82 -11.88
N GLY A 343 14.99 -32.09 -11.02
CA GLY A 343 16.26 -32.69 -11.41
C GLY A 343 17.25 -31.81 -12.17
N GLN A 344 16.89 -30.57 -12.49
CA GLN A 344 17.80 -29.57 -13.05
C GLN A 344 18.18 -28.53 -12.02
N PRO A 345 19.43 -28.03 -12.04
CA PRO A 345 19.81 -26.93 -11.17
C PRO A 345 18.98 -25.68 -11.45
N PHE A 346 18.58 -24.96 -10.40
CA PHE A 346 17.90 -23.68 -10.58
C PHE A 346 18.84 -22.64 -11.16
N GLU A 347 18.32 -21.83 -12.11
CA GLU A 347 19.09 -20.76 -12.75
C GLU A 347 19.65 -19.76 -11.72
N ALA A 348 18.88 -19.49 -10.66
CA ALA A 348 19.30 -18.62 -9.56
C ALA A 348 20.58 -19.11 -8.87
N ASP A 349 20.69 -20.42 -8.59
CA ASP A 349 21.86 -20.98 -7.90
C ASP A 349 23.08 -21.03 -8.82
N LEU A 350 22.89 -21.32 -10.11
CA LEU A 350 23.95 -21.25 -11.13
C LEU A 350 24.51 -19.83 -11.24
N ARG A 351 23.62 -18.83 -11.32
CA ARG A 351 24.00 -17.42 -11.36
C ARG A 351 24.71 -17.00 -10.08
N LEU A 352 24.19 -17.39 -8.92
CA LEU A 352 24.77 -17.07 -7.62
C LEU A 352 26.21 -17.61 -7.49
N LYS A 353 26.42 -18.87 -7.91
CA LYS A 353 27.74 -19.49 -7.96
C LYS A 353 28.70 -18.74 -8.89
N ASP A 354 28.28 -18.45 -10.12
CA ASP A 354 29.09 -17.75 -11.12
C ASP A 354 29.51 -16.34 -10.63
N LEU A 355 28.57 -15.58 -10.05
CA LEU A 355 28.86 -14.26 -9.48
C LEU A 355 29.87 -14.35 -8.32
N ALA A 356 29.68 -15.30 -7.41
CA ALA A 356 30.60 -15.50 -6.29
C ALA A 356 32.00 -15.94 -6.76
N GLU A 357 32.10 -16.81 -7.77
CA GLU A 357 33.37 -17.23 -8.37
C GLU A 357 34.10 -16.07 -9.06
N LYS A 358 33.39 -15.29 -9.87
CA LYS A 358 33.93 -14.09 -10.52
C LYS A 358 34.46 -13.10 -9.50
N ARG A 359 33.77 -12.94 -8.37
CA ARG A 359 34.20 -12.04 -7.31
C ARG A 359 35.44 -12.57 -6.57
N LEU A 360 35.44 -13.84 -6.17
CA LEU A 360 36.57 -14.50 -5.51
C LEU A 360 37.86 -14.45 -6.35
N ALA A 361 37.75 -14.50 -7.68
CA ALA A 361 38.90 -14.38 -8.57
C ALA A 361 39.57 -12.98 -8.56
N ARG A 362 38.85 -11.95 -8.08
CA ARG A 362 39.31 -10.55 -8.07
C ARG A 362 39.82 -10.08 -6.70
N ILE A 363 39.60 -10.86 -5.65
CA ILE A 363 39.95 -10.49 -4.28
C ILE A 363 40.94 -11.47 -3.67
N THR A 364 41.68 -11.01 -2.65
CA THR A 364 42.61 -11.87 -1.90
C THR A 364 41.94 -12.39 -0.64
N ARG A 365 42.53 -13.40 0.00
CA ARG A 365 42.09 -13.91 1.31
C ARG A 365 42.13 -12.88 2.45
N ALA A 366 42.85 -11.77 2.26
CA ALA A 366 42.91 -10.68 3.24
C ALA A 366 41.73 -9.70 3.11
N ASP A 367 40.96 -9.78 2.00
CA ASP A 367 39.79 -8.93 1.78
C ASP A 367 38.68 -9.26 2.82
N PRO A 368 38.04 -8.25 3.45
CA PRO A 368 37.01 -8.47 4.45
C PRO A 368 35.77 -9.22 3.93
N THR A 369 35.59 -9.31 2.61
CA THR A 369 34.47 -10.00 1.96
C THR A 369 34.79 -11.43 1.51
N TYR A 370 36.05 -11.88 1.62
CA TYR A 370 36.48 -13.17 1.07
C TYR A 370 35.65 -14.34 1.60
N ASP A 371 35.55 -14.47 2.93
CA ASP A 371 34.85 -15.58 3.57
C ASP A 371 33.36 -15.57 3.20
N LEU A 372 32.73 -14.39 3.14
CA LEU A 372 31.35 -14.23 2.70
C LEU A 372 31.12 -14.80 1.30
N TYR A 373 31.94 -14.40 0.31
CA TYR A 373 31.76 -14.90 -1.07
C TYR A 373 32.12 -16.38 -1.19
N ALA A 374 33.07 -16.88 -0.40
CA ALA A 374 33.37 -18.31 -0.32
C ALA A 374 32.17 -19.11 0.23
N ASP A 375 31.51 -18.61 1.27
CA ASP A 375 30.32 -19.22 1.86
C ASP A 375 29.14 -19.20 0.86
N ILE A 376 28.91 -18.08 0.17
CA ILE A 376 27.87 -17.98 -0.88
C ILE A 376 28.11 -19.01 -1.99
N LYS A 377 29.35 -19.10 -2.49
CA LYS A 377 29.73 -20.09 -3.51
C LYS A 377 29.49 -21.52 -2.99
N GLY A 378 29.91 -21.80 -1.76
CA GLY A 378 29.74 -23.11 -1.12
C GLY A 378 28.27 -23.50 -1.01
N HIS A 379 27.42 -22.58 -0.57
CA HIS A 379 25.98 -22.79 -0.47
C HIS A 379 25.35 -23.08 -1.84
N ALA A 380 25.63 -22.25 -2.86
CA ALA A 380 25.11 -22.47 -4.20
C ALA A 380 25.54 -23.82 -4.79
N THR A 381 26.78 -24.25 -4.55
CA THR A 381 27.30 -25.55 -5.00
C THR A 381 26.56 -26.71 -4.34
N GLN A 382 26.32 -26.64 -3.03
CA GLN A 382 25.58 -27.67 -2.29
C GLN A 382 24.12 -27.77 -2.75
N ASP A 383 23.47 -26.64 -3.01
CA ASP A 383 22.10 -26.61 -3.51
C ASP A 383 21.98 -27.21 -4.92
N ILE A 384 22.93 -26.91 -5.81
CA ILE A 384 23.03 -27.52 -7.14
C ILE A 384 23.20 -29.05 -7.03
N GLU A 385 24.10 -29.52 -6.16
CA GLU A 385 24.36 -30.95 -5.97
C GLU A 385 23.12 -31.68 -5.42
N ARG A 386 22.41 -31.07 -4.46
CA ARG A 386 21.15 -31.59 -3.92
C ARG A 386 20.09 -31.73 -5.02
N GLN A 387 19.90 -30.68 -5.83
CA GLN A 387 18.91 -30.67 -6.91
C GLN A 387 19.16 -31.78 -7.95
N LEU A 388 20.43 -32.00 -8.31
CA LEU A 388 20.81 -33.09 -9.21
C LEU A 388 20.60 -34.48 -8.59
N ALA A 389 20.84 -34.63 -7.29
CA ALA A 389 20.62 -35.89 -6.58
C ALA A 389 19.12 -36.24 -6.47
N ASP A 390 18.28 -35.24 -6.18
CA ASP A 390 16.83 -35.41 -6.15
C ASP A 390 16.28 -35.80 -7.53
N GLY A 391 16.82 -35.21 -8.61
CA GLY A 391 16.48 -35.59 -9.98
C GLY A 391 16.75 -37.06 -10.29
N ARG A 392 17.96 -37.53 -9.97
CA ARG A 392 18.33 -38.94 -10.18
C ARG A 392 17.40 -39.90 -9.43
N ARG A 393 17.03 -39.54 -8.20
CA ARG A 393 16.12 -40.36 -7.39
C ARG A 393 14.71 -40.42 -7.99
N MET A 394 14.22 -39.32 -8.55
CA MET A 394 12.91 -39.30 -9.24
C MET A 394 12.96 -40.16 -10.51
N ASP A 395 14.02 -40.06 -11.30
CA ASP A 395 14.20 -40.90 -12.50
C ASP A 395 14.28 -42.40 -12.17
N GLU A 396 14.92 -42.75 -11.04
CA GLU A 396 14.97 -44.12 -10.52
C GLU A 396 13.59 -44.62 -10.05
N GLU A 397 12.83 -43.79 -9.32
CA GLU A 397 11.46 -44.11 -8.87
C GLU A 397 10.49 -44.27 -10.06
N ASP A 398 10.61 -43.46 -11.11
CA ASP A 398 9.80 -43.55 -12.33
C ASP A 398 10.17 -44.76 -13.19
N ALA A 399 11.42 -45.22 -13.16
CA ALA A 399 11.86 -46.41 -13.90
C ALA A 399 11.38 -47.73 -13.27
N ASP A 400 11.08 -47.71 -11.97
CA ASP A 400 10.62 -48.87 -11.19
C ASP A 400 9.08 -49.01 -11.13
N ALA A 401 8.33 -48.02 -11.62
CA ALA A 401 6.85 -47.97 -11.66
C ALA A 401 6.27 -48.47 -12.99
#